data_AF-A0A939EHV0-F1
#
_entry.id   AF-A0A939EHV0-F1
#
_cell.length_a   1.000
_cell.length_b   1.000
_cell.length_c   1.000
_cell.angle_alpha   90.00
_cell.angle_beta   90.00
_cell.angle_gamma   90.00
#
_symmetry.space_group_name_H-M   'P 1'
#
loop_
_entity.id
_entity.type
_entity.pdbx_description
1 polymer ?
#
loop_
_entity_poly.entity_id
_entity_poly.type
_entity_poly.pdbx_seq_one_letter_code
_entity_poly.pdbx_strand_id
1 'polypeptide(L)'
;MARSLKSEIEEARERVAQCRIRAERPQSRLEDEFALEKARNRLLTLELRLLKQGLGHMGARQQPRAEAFNGKRTKPEHLPRTARQRAEEAFAGLQAGAGSTWHVANKKGGA
;
A
#
# COMPACT_ATOMS: atom_id res chain seq x y z
N MET A 1 -20.69 2.88 28.88
CA MET A 1 -21.38 3.27 27.63
C MET A 1 -20.63 2.64 26.46
N ALA A 2 -21.22 1.69 25.74
CA ALA A 2 -20.58 1.09 24.57
C ALA A 2 -20.49 2.16 23.46
N ARG A 3 -19.31 2.35 22.85
CA ARG A 3 -19.14 3.26 21.71
C ARG A 3 -19.99 2.77 20.53
N SER A 4 -20.57 3.69 19.78
CA SER A 4 -21.35 3.33 18.59
C SER A 4 -20.42 2.89 17.46
N LEU A 5 -20.86 1.95 16.62
CA LEU A 5 -20.07 1.49 15.47
C LEU A 5 -19.69 2.64 14.53
N LYS A 6 -20.57 3.64 14.39
CA LYS A 6 -20.31 4.86 13.62
C LYS A 6 -19.14 5.66 14.20
N SER A 7 -19.09 5.82 15.52
CA SER A 7 -17.98 6.48 16.21
C SER A 7 -16.67 5.70 16.06
N GLU A 8 -16.71 4.37 16.11
CA GLU A 8 -15.52 3.54 15.86
C GLU A 8 -14.99 3.67 14.42
N ILE A 9 -15.88 3.80 13.43
CA ILE A 9 -15.51 4.02 12.03
C ILE A 9 -14.85 5.39 11.86
N GLU A 10 -15.39 6.42 12.49
CA GLU A 10 -14.84 7.78 12.44
C GLU A 10 -13.44 7.84 13.07
N GLU A 11 -13.26 7.25 14.26
CA GLU A 11 -11.95 7.12 14.91
C GLU A 11 -10.95 6.34 14.02
N ALA A 12 -11.40 5.28 13.35
CA ALA A 12 -10.56 4.52 12.44
C ALA A 12 -10.15 5.34 11.20
N ARG A 13 -11.03 6.21 10.67
CA ARG A 13 -10.72 7.11 9.55
C ARG A 13 -9.66 8.14 9.93
N GLU A 14 -9.79 8.76 11.09
CA GLU A 14 -8.78 9.68 11.63
C GLU A 14 -7.42 8.99 11.76
N ARG A 15 -7.42 7.76 12.27
CA ARG A 15 -6.20 6.97 12.44
C ARG A 15 -5.54 6.62 11.11
N VAL A 16 -6.33 6.30 10.08
CA VAL A 16 -5.82 6.12 8.71
C VAL A 16 -5.19 7.41 8.19
N ALA A 17 -5.83 8.56 8.38
CA ALA A 17 -5.30 9.84 7.96
C ALA A 17 -3.95 10.16 8.64
N GLN A 18 -3.85 9.93 9.95
CA GLN A 18 -2.60 10.11 10.70
C GLN A 18 -1.49 9.17 10.22
N CYS A 19 -1.78 7.87 10.06
CA CYS A 19 -0.80 6.90 9.56
C CYS A 19 -0.37 7.23 8.13
N ARG A 20 -1.28 7.76 7.29
CA ARG A 20 -0.97 8.15 5.92
C ARG A 20 0.06 9.28 5.89
N ILE A 21 -0.15 10.33 6.69
CA ILE A 21 0.81 11.44 6.81
C ILE A 21 2.19 10.93 7.24
N ARG A 22 2.26 9.91 8.11
CA ARG A 22 3.53 9.33 8.56
C ARG A 22 4.21 8.49 7.48
N ALA A 23 3.45 7.65 6.79
CA ALA A 23 3.95 6.76 5.74
C ALA A 23 4.32 7.48 4.43
N GLU A 24 3.79 8.68 4.19
CA GLU A 24 4.14 9.49 3.01
C GLU A 24 5.42 10.33 3.21
N ARG A 25 6.02 10.33 4.41
CA ARG A 25 7.25 11.07 4.68
C ARG A 25 8.42 10.46 3.89
N PRO A 26 9.35 11.26 3.34
CA PRO A 26 10.53 10.72 2.64
C PRO A 26 11.40 9.77 3.47
N GLN A 27 11.35 9.88 4.80
CA GLN A 27 12.08 9.05 5.74
C GLN A 27 11.18 8.03 6.46
N SER A 28 9.97 7.77 5.93
CA SER A 28 9.06 6.77 6.50
C SER A 28 9.72 5.40 6.51
N ARG A 29 9.58 4.68 7.62
CA ARG A 29 10.08 3.32 7.70
C ARG A 29 9.00 2.33 7.26
N LEU A 30 9.39 1.08 6.99
CA LEU A 30 8.47 -0.01 6.68
C LEU A 30 7.40 -0.19 7.77
N GLU A 31 7.73 0.11 9.02
CA GLU A 31 6.79 0.04 10.14
C GLU A 31 5.67 1.09 10.03
N ASP A 32 5.94 2.27 9.47
CA ASP A 32 4.93 3.30 9.25
C ASP A 32 3.98 2.89 8.11
N GLU A 33 4.50 2.28 7.03
CA GLU A 33 3.70 1.70 5.95
C GLU A 33 2.82 0.56 6.47
N PHE A 34 3.37 -0.34 7.30
CA PHE A 34 2.63 -1.43 7.92
C PHE A 34 1.55 -0.91 8.89
N ALA A 35 1.85 0.15 9.65
CA ALA A 35 0.87 0.78 10.53
C ALA A 35 -0.30 1.38 9.74
N LEU A 36 -0.04 2.00 8.58
CA LEU A 36 -1.07 2.48 7.67
C LEU A 36 -1.94 1.32 7.15
N GLU A 37 -1.33 0.23 6.71
CA GLU A 37 -2.06 -0.93 6.21
C GLU A 37 -2.92 -1.59 7.29
N LYS A 38 -2.40 -1.68 8.53
CA LYS A 38 -3.16 -2.15 9.69
C LYS A 38 -4.36 -1.25 9.99
N ALA A 39 -4.19 0.07 9.91
CA ALA A 39 -5.27 1.04 10.11
C ALA A 39 -6.36 0.91 9.04
N ARG A 40 -5.97 0.75 7.76
CA ARG A 40 -6.90 0.53 6.64
C ARG A 40 -7.70 -0.76 6.80
N ASN A 41 -7.04 -1.86 7.15
CA ASN A 41 -7.71 -3.13 7.40
C ASN A 41 -8.71 -3.05 8.56
N ARG A 42 -8.38 -2.30 9.61
CA ARG A 42 -9.32 -2.04 10.72
C ARG A 42 -10.55 -1.27 10.23
N LEU A 43 -10.35 -0.20 9.45
CA LEU A 43 -11.46 0.58 8.88
C LEU A 43 -12.37 -0.29 8.01
N LEU A 44 -11.79 -1.05 7.08
CA LEU A 44 -12.53 -1.95 6.18
C LEU A 44 -13.34 -2.99 6.96
N THR A 45 -12.76 -3.55 8.03
CA THR A 45 -13.46 -4.52 8.88
C THR A 45 -14.69 -3.90 9.56
N LEU A 46 -14.57 -2.67 10.03
CA LEU A 46 -15.69 -1.95 10.66
C LEU A 46 -16.77 -1.56 9.64
N GLU A 47 -16.38 -1.11 8.45
CA GLU A 47 -17.31 -0.82 7.34
C GLU A 47 -18.03 -2.09 6.88
N LEU A 48 -17.34 -3.22 6.75
CA LEU A 48 -17.96 -4.51 6.46
C LEU A 48 -18.96 -4.92 7.54
N ARG A 49 -18.67 -4.66 8.82
CA ARG A 49 -19.59 -4.93 9.92
C ARG A 49 -20.84 -4.05 9.83
N LEU A 50 -20.68 -2.77 9.49
CA LEU A 50 -21.80 -1.85 9.28
C LEU A 50 -22.68 -2.31 8.11
N LEU A 51 -22.05 -2.70 6.99
CA LEU A 51 -22.76 -3.25 5.83
C LEU A 51 -23.50 -4.54 6.21
N LYS A 52 -22.88 -5.45 6.96
CA LYS A 52 -23.55 -6.67 7.45
C LYS A 52 -24.71 -6.39 8.40
N GLN A 53 -24.65 -5.33 9.20
CA GLN A 53 -25.79 -4.92 10.04
C GLN A 53 -26.94 -4.37 9.18
N GLY A 54 -26.64 -3.59 8.13
CA GLY A 54 -27.63 -3.13 7.15
C GLY A 54 -28.22 -4.26 6.29
N LEU A 55 -27.38 -5.22 5.89
CA LEU A 55 -27.78 -6.41 5.11
C LEU A 55 -28.49 -7.47 5.96
N GLY A 56 -28.21 -7.54 7.26
CA GLY A 56 -28.91 -8.41 8.21
C GLY A 56 -30.39 -8.04 8.39
N HIS A 57 -30.79 -6.85 7.96
CA HIS A 57 -32.21 -6.45 7.82
C HIS A 57 -32.83 -6.83 6.47
N MET A 58 -32.02 -7.15 5.45
CA MET A 58 -32.48 -7.39 4.08
C MET A 58 -32.29 -8.82 3.57
N GLY A 59 -31.65 -9.73 4.31
CA GLY A 59 -31.61 -11.12 3.88
C GLY A 59 -30.67 -12.02 4.67
N ALA A 60 -31.26 -12.80 5.57
CA ALA A 60 -30.74 -14.12 5.88
C ALA A 60 -30.86 -15.01 4.62
N ARG A 61 -29.94 -14.88 3.65
CA ARG A 61 -29.83 -15.86 2.57
C ARG A 61 -28.44 -15.86 1.94
N GLN A 62 -27.70 -16.93 2.26
CA GLN A 62 -26.68 -17.58 1.43
C GLN A 62 -25.52 -16.69 0.94
N GLN A 63 -24.32 -16.89 1.49
CA GLN A 63 -23.11 -16.60 0.75
C GLN A 63 -22.89 -17.71 -0.29
N PRO A 64 -22.98 -17.45 -1.61
CA PRO A 64 -22.21 -18.23 -2.55
C PRO A 64 -20.75 -17.77 -2.47
N ARG A 65 -19.90 -18.76 -2.23
CA ARG A 65 -18.45 -18.77 -2.44
C ARG A 65 -18.08 -17.88 -3.64
N ALA A 66 -17.13 -16.96 -3.42
CA ALA A 66 -16.68 -16.00 -4.42
C ALA A 66 -16.25 -16.69 -5.73
N GLU A 67 -17.06 -16.55 -6.78
CA GLU A 67 -16.64 -16.80 -8.14
C GLU A 67 -15.81 -15.63 -8.66
N ALA A 68 -14.81 -15.97 -9.46
CA ALA A 68 -13.80 -15.10 -10.00
C ALA A 68 -14.40 -13.82 -10.61
N PHE A 69 -14.03 -12.67 -10.05
CA PHE A 69 -14.36 -11.36 -10.60
C PHE A 69 -13.63 -11.17 -11.94
N ASN A 70 -14.29 -11.54 -13.03
CA ASN A 70 -13.82 -11.30 -14.39
C ASN A 70 -14.26 -9.90 -14.86
N GLY A 71 -13.70 -8.88 -14.22
CA GLY A 71 -13.93 -7.47 -14.55
C GLY A 71 -12.95 -7.00 -15.61
N LYS A 72 -13.44 -6.77 -16.82
CA LYS A 72 -12.67 -6.23 -17.95
C LYS A 72 -12.08 -4.86 -17.59
N ARG A 73 -10.74 -4.78 -17.66
CA ARG A 73 -9.84 -3.62 -17.75
C ARG A 73 -10.56 -2.25 -17.84
N THR A 74 -10.48 -1.48 -16.77
CA THR A 74 -10.56 -0.02 -16.81
C THR A 74 -9.16 0.55 -16.61
N LYS A 75 -8.91 1.69 -17.26
CA LYS A 75 -7.62 2.33 -17.54
C LYS A 75 -6.64 2.27 -16.36
N PRO A 76 -5.33 2.06 -16.58
CA PRO A 76 -4.35 2.06 -15.50
C PRO A 76 -4.32 3.47 -14.91
N GLU A 77 -5.01 3.67 -13.79
CA GLU A 77 -4.62 4.72 -12.86
C GLU A 77 -3.13 4.53 -12.60
N HIS A 78 -2.40 5.63 -12.70
CA HIS A 78 -0.97 5.67 -12.45
C HIS A 78 -0.76 5.40 -10.96
N LEU A 79 -0.83 4.12 -10.58
CA LEU A 79 -0.64 3.64 -9.22
C LEU A 79 0.74 4.14 -8.78
N PRO A 80 0.83 4.87 -7.66
CA PRO A 80 2.11 5.26 -7.12
C PRO A 80 2.93 3.98 -6.92
N ARG A 81 4.12 3.93 -7.54
CA ARG A 81 4.98 2.73 -7.55
C ARG A 81 5.11 2.20 -6.14
N THR A 82 4.85 0.90 -5.98
CA THR A 82 4.99 0.24 -4.68
C THR A 82 6.44 0.30 -4.20
N ALA A 83 6.68 0.25 -2.89
CA ALA A 83 8.04 0.28 -2.33
C ALA A 83 8.95 -0.80 -2.94
N ARG A 84 8.37 -1.98 -3.22
CA ARG A 84 9.02 -3.07 -3.94
C ARG A 84 9.50 -2.66 -5.33
N GLN A 85 8.63 -2.05 -6.14
CA GLN A 85 8.99 -1.61 -7.49
C GLN A 85 10.07 -0.54 -7.47
N ARG A 86 10.04 0.39 -6.50
CA ARG A 86 11.09 1.40 -6.33
C ARG A 86 12.43 0.77 -5.96
N ALA A 87 12.42 -0.24 -5.10
CA ALA A 87 13.63 -0.97 -4.71
C ALA A 87 14.20 -1.79 -5.89
N GLU A 88 13.35 -2.46 -6.67
CA GLU A 88 13.75 -3.22 -7.86
C GLU A 88 14.37 -2.31 -8.93
N GLU A 89 13.80 -1.13 -9.19
CA GLU A 89 14.37 -0.14 -10.13
C GLU A 89 15.68 0.46 -9.63
N ALA A 90 15.77 0.81 -8.34
CA ALA A 90 17.01 1.32 -7.76
C ALA A 90 18.14 0.28 -7.85
N PHE A 91 17.81 -1.00 -7.61
CA PHE A 91 18.74 -2.10 -7.75
C PHE A 91 19.16 -2.35 -9.20
N ALA A 92 18.22 -2.28 -10.15
CA ALA A 92 18.51 -2.38 -11.58
C ALA A 92 19.43 -1.24 -12.06
N GLY A 93 19.24 -0.01 -11.56
CA GLY A 93 20.11 1.14 -11.85
C GLY A 93 21.54 0.94 -11.35
N LEU A 94 21.72 0.30 -10.20
CA LEU A 94 23.05 -0.05 -9.67
C LEU A 94 23.76 -1.12 -10.52
N GLN A 95 23.01 -2.10 -11.04
CA GLN A 95 23.58 -3.10 -11.95
C GLN A 95 23.95 -2.53 -13.32
N ALA A 96 23.18 -1.56 -13.84
CA ALA A 96 23.50 -0.87 -15.08
C ALA A 96 24.74 0.05 -14.95
N GLY A 97 25.01 0.59 -13.76
CA GLY A 97 26.19 1.42 -13.48
C GLY A 97 27.48 0.63 -13.17
N ALA A 98 27.35 -0.63 -12.75
CA ALA A 98 28.49 -1.48 -12.37
C ALA A 98 29.34 -1.98 -13.57
N GLY A 99 28.89 -1.74 -14.81
CA GLY A 99 29.61 -2.15 -16.02
C GLY A 99 30.49 -1.09 -16.69
N SER A 100 30.49 0.18 -16.26
CA SER A 100 30.98 1.27 -17.13
C SER A 100 32.11 2.17 -16.59
N THR A 101 32.70 1.96 -15.41
CA THR A 101 33.75 2.89 -14.93
C THR A 101 34.92 2.25 -14.18
N TRP A 102 35.71 1.43 -14.88
CA TRP A 102 37.12 1.18 -14.50
C TRP A 102 38.04 1.11 -15.74
N HIS A 103 37.94 2.09 -16.64
CA HIS A 103 39.08 2.44 -17.50
C HIS A 103 39.64 3.79 -17.02
N VAL A 104 40.34 3.73 -15.89
CA VAL A 104 41.26 4.80 -15.49
C VAL A 104 42.41 4.77 -16.48
N ALA A 105 42.51 5.84 -17.26
CA ALA A 105 43.59 6.10 -18.20
C ALA A 105 44.96 5.97 -17.51
N ASN A 106 45.72 4.95 -17.89
CA ASN A 106 47.10 4.78 -17.44
C ASN A 106 48.00 5.73 -18.25
N LYS A 107 48.18 6.93 -17.71
CA LYS A 107 49.20 7.89 -18.14
C LYS A 107 50.55 7.40 -17.61
N LYS A 108 51.37 6.77 -18.46
CA LYS A 108 52.81 6.58 -18.17
C LYS A 108 53.63 7.17 -19.31
N GLY A 109 54.38 8.22 -18.97
CA GLY A 109 55.54 8.67 -19.73
C GLY A 109 56.80 7.87 -19.36
N GLY A 110 57.86 8.11 -20.14
CA GLY A 110 59.21 7.57 -20.00
C GLY A 110 59.52 6.64 -21.18
N ALA A 111 60.57 6.82 -21.97
CA ALA A 111 61.69 7.76 -21.98
C ALA A 111 62.18 7.89 -23.43
#